data_AF-A0A7W0YJT9-F1
#
_entry.id   AF-A0A7W0YJT9-F1
#
_cell.length_a   1.000
_cell.length_b   1.000
_cell.length_c   1.000
_cell.angle_alpha   90.00
_cell.angle_beta   90.00
_cell.angle_gamma   90.00
#
_symmetry.space_group_name_H-M   'P 1'
#
loop_
_entity.id
_entity.type
_entity.pdbx_description
1 polymer ?
#
loop_
_entity_poly.entity_id
_entity_poly.type
_entity_poly.pdbx_seq_one_letter_code
_entity_poly.pdbx_strand_id
1 'polypeptide(L)'
;MPVPDLAAELVRCCRGLWEAGLLAGSDGNVSARHPDGGLLVTPRGLLKCELGPADLVRVDLEGRRLDGCHEASTELDLHLRVYRRRPECGAVVHAHPPAATAFAVVGKAIPGDVLPEITLLMGEVPVVPYAMTGTPALGDA
;
A
#
# COMPACT_ATOMS: atom_id res chain seq x y z
N MET A 1 26.33 7.30 0.82
CA MET A 1 25.38 7.60 1.91
C MET A 1 25.01 6.28 2.57
N PRO A 2 24.90 6.19 3.91
CA PRO A 2 24.39 4.97 4.53
C PRO A 2 23.01 4.66 3.97
N VAL A 3 22.73 3.38 3.70
CA VAL A 3 21.40 2.93 3.29
C VAL A 3 20.43 3.30 4.42
N PRO A 4 19.38 4.10 4.17
CA PRO A 4 18.44 4.48 5.22
C PRO A 4 17.76 3.25 5.81
N ASP A 5 17.42 3.32 7.11
CA ASP A 5 16.59 2.31 7.76
C ASP A 5 15.22 2.24 7.07
N LEU A 6 14.90 1.08 6.48
CA LEU A 6 13.67 0.83 5.74
C LEU A 6 12.43 1.09 6.60
N ALA A 7 12.48 0.75 7.89
CA ALA A 7 11.36 0.98 8.79
C ALA A 7 11.07 2.48 8.95
N ALA A 8 12.12 3.27 9.13
CA ALA A 8 12.02 4.73 9.16
C ALA A 8 11.54 5.31 7.82
N GLU A 9 11.89 4.70 6.68
CA GLU A 9 11.37 5.11 5.36
C GLU A 9 9.88 4.87 5.20
N LEU A 10 9.38 3.69 5.58
CA LEU A 10 7.94 3.40 5.52
C LEU A 10 7.14 4.35 6.40
N VAL A 11 7.61 4.60 7.63
CA VAL A 11 6.96 5.55 8.54
C VAL A 11 6.93 6.96 7.94
N ARG A 12 8.04 7.41 7.32
CA ARG A 12 8.06 8.71 6.62
C ARG A 12 7.08 8.74 5.45
N CYS A 13 6.96 7.65 4.70
CA CYS A 13 5.98 7.54 3.62
C CYS A 13 4.55 7.67 4.15
N CYS A 14 4.19 6.93 5.21
CA CYS A 14 2.87 7.02 5.84
C CYS A 14 2.54 8.44 6.31
N ARG A 15 3.51 9.12 6.94
CA ARG A 15 3.34 10.52 7.35
C ARG A 15 3.18 11.46 6.16
N GLY A 16 3.97 11.30 5.10
CA GLY A 16 3.85 12.12 3.89
C GLY A 16 2.49 11.93 3.20
N LEU A 17 1.98 10.70 3.12
CA LEU A 17 0.65 10.41 2.59
C LEU A 17 -0.46 11.05 3.42
N TRP A 18 -0.33 11.02 4.76
CA TRP A 18 -1.23 11.72 5.68
C TRP A 18 -1.22 13.23 5.47
N GLU A 19 -0.04 13.84 5.48
CA GLU A 19 0.14 15.29 5.33
C GLU A 19 -0.38 15.80 3.99
N ALA A 20 -0.29 14.97 2.94
CA ALA A 20 -0.85 15.24 1.62
C ALA A 20 -2.37 15.01 1.52
N GLY A 21 -3.04 14.56 2.60
CA GLY A 21 -4.48 14.27 2.60
C GLY A 21 -4.87 13.06 1.75
N LEU A 22 -3.95 12.11 1.55
CA LEU A 22 -4.17 10.90 0.75
C LEU A 22 -4.64 9.70 1.60
N LEU A 23 -4.62 9.86 2.93
CA LEU A 23 -5.04 8.91 3.96
C LEU A 23 -5.86 9.63 5.04
N ALA A 24 -6.76 8.90 5.71
CA ALA A 24 -7.60 9.33 6.82
C ALA A 24 -7.69 8.28 7.95
N GLY A 25 -7.52 8.73 9.20
CA GLY A 25 -7.33 7.88 10.37
C GLY A 25 -6.32 6.73 10.18
N SER A 26 -6.84 5.51 10.27
CA SER A 26 -6.10 4.25 10.18
C SER A 26 -6.22 3.55 8.83
N ASP A 27 -6.84 4.21 7.84
CA ASP A 27 -6.96 3.71 6.48
C ASP A 27 -5.60 3.58 5.75
N GLY A 28 -5.67 3.04 4.54
CA GLY A 28 -4.51 2.73 3.72
C GLY A 28 -3.54 1.74 4.37
N ASN A 29 -2.53 1.37 3.61
CA ASN A 29 -1.47 0.49 4.07
C ASN A 29 -0.28 0.56 3.10
N VAL A 30 0.91 0.39 3.68
CA VAL A 30 2.17 0.45 2.93
C VAL A 30 2.96 -0.80 3.25
N SER A 31 3.64 -1.35 2.25
CA SER A 31 4.67 -2.35 2.47
C SER A 31 5.86 -2.19 1.55
N ALA A 32 6.98 -2.78 1.95
CA ALA A 32 8.16 -2.90 1.12
C ALA A 32 8.85 -4.25 1.34
N ARG A 33 9.63 -4.68 0.34
CA ARG A 33 10.52 -5.84 0.48
C ARG A 33 11.60 -5.54 1.50
N HIS A 34 11.75 -6.46 2.46
CA HIS A 34 12.84 -6.38 3.42
C HIS A 34 14.13 -6.95 2.79
N PRO A 35 15.31 -6.34 3.00
CA PRO A 35 16.58 -6.84 2.46
C PRO A 35 16.88 -8.30 2.81
N ASP A 36 16.55 -8.70 4.04
CA ASP A 36 16.72 -10.07 4.53
C ASP A 36 15.57 -11.03 4.16
N GLY A 37 14.77 -10.67 3.16
CA GLY A 37 13.61 -11.44 2.70
C GLY A 37 12.32 -11.13 3.45
N GLY A 38 11.19 -11.51 2.84
CA GLY A 38 9.85 -11.15 3.31
C GLY A 38 9.50 -9.68 3.05
N LEU A 39 8.50 -9.19 3.76
CA LEU A 39 7.96 -7.84 3.63
C LEU A 39 7.91 -7.16 5.00
N LEU A 40 8.11 -5.85 5.01
CA LEU A 40 7.76 -4.98 6.13
C LEU A 40 6.45 -4.27 5.78
N VAL A 41 5.46 -4.31 6.68
CA VAL A 41 4.07 -3.91 6.38
C VAL A 41 3.51 -3.08 7.54
N THR A 42 2.70 -2.07 7.23
CA THR A 42 1.97 -1.31 8.26
C THR A 42 0.95 -2.19 9.00
N PRO A 43 0.76 -2.00 10.32
CA PRO A 43 -0.21 -2.75 11.09
C PRO A 43 -1.64 -2.30 10.80
N ARG A 44 -2.62 -3.17 11.10
CA ARG A 44 -4.05 -2.83 11.04
C ARG A 44 -4.45 -1.93 12.21
N GLY A 45 -5.39 -1.01 11.99
CA GLY A 45 -6.08 -0.28 13.05
C GLY A 45 -5.30 0.86 13.73
N LEU A 46 -4.01 1.05 13.44
CA LEU A 46 -3.23 2.18 13.95
C LEU A 46 -3.27 3.38 12.99
N LEU A 47 -3.21 4.58 13.56
CA LEU A 47 -3.15 5.85 12.83
C LEU A 47 -1.85 5.95 12.05
N LYS A 48 -1.93 6.15 10.73
CA LYS A 48 -0.74 6.14 9.86
C LYS A 48 0.21 7.30 10.12
N CYS A 49 -0.28 8.40 10.66
CA CYS A 49 0.53 9.56 11.04
C CYS A 49 1.35 9.36 12.34
N GLU A 50 0.94 8.44 13.20
CA GLU A 50 1.53 8.19 14.53
C GLU A 50 2.43 6.94 14.59
N LEU A 51 2.52 6.18 13.49
CA LEU A 51 3.35 4.97 13.44
C LEU A 51 4.82 5.28 13.79
N GLY A 52 5.40 4.45 14.64
CA GLY A 52 6.84 4.32 14.84
C GLY A 52 7.41 3.12 14.08
N PRO A 53 8.74 3.06 13.86
CA PRO A 53 9.40 1.93 13.21
C PRO A 53 9.09 0.58 13.88
N ALA A 54 8.97 0.56 15.20
CA ALA A 54 8.68 -0.64 15.98
C ALA A 54 7.23 -1.14 15.84
N ASP A 55 6.33 -0.33 15.27
CA ASP A 55 4.94 -0.75 15.03
C ASP A 55 4.76 -1.54 13.73
N LEU A 56 5.77 -1.54 12.85
CA LEU A 56 5.72 -2.26 11.59
C LEU A 56 5.80 -3.77 11.83
N VAL A 57 5.14 -4.52 10.95
CA VAL A 57 5.02 -5.98 11.05
C VAL A 57 5.82 -6.62 9.93
N ARG A 58 6.67 -7.59 10.26
CA ARG A 58 7.43 -8.36 9.27
C ARG A 58 6.68 -9.64 8.94
N VAL A 59 6.51 -9.93 7.65
CA VAL A 59 5.81 -11.13 7.17
C VAL A 59 6.59 -11.84 6.06
N ASP A 60 6.39 -13.15 5.90
CA ASP A 60 6.87 -13.90 4.73
C ASP A 60 5.97 -13.67 3.49
N LEU A 61 6.33 -14.25 2.34
CA LEU A 61 5.55 -14.13 1.09
C LEU A 61 4.30 -15.02 1.09
N GLU A 62 4.12 -15.83 2.11
CA GLU A 62 2.92 -16.62 2.40
C GLU A 62 1.98 -15.87 3.36
N GLY A 63 2.40 -14.72 3.90
CA GLY A 63 1.63 -13.87 4.80
C GLY A 63 1.75 -14.23 6.28
N ARG A 64 2.66 -15.13 6.67
CA ARG A 64 2.91 -15.47 8.07
C ARG A 64 3.75 -14.38 8.72
N ARG A 65 3.37 -13.98 9.93
CA ARG A 65 4.15 -13.03 10.74
C ARG A 65 5.48 -13.65 11.15
N LEU A 66 6.56 -12.97 10.79
CA LEU A 66 7.93 -13.29 11.17
C LEU A 66 8.36 -12.51 12.41
N ASP A 67 7.94 -11.25 12.53
CA ASP A 67 8.29 -10.35 13.64
C ASP A 67 7.26 -9.20 13.78
N GLY A 68 7.30 -8.48 14.91
CA GLY A 68 6.42 -7.36 15.24
C GLY A 68 5.36 -7.72 16.30
N CYS A 69 4.95 -6.72 17.09
CA CYS A 69 3.98 -6.88 18.18
C CYS A 69 2.51 -6.75 17.74
N HIS A 70 2.27 -6.23 16.52
CA HIS A 70 0.94 -5.99 15.99
C HIS A 70 0.52 -7.03 14.95
N GLU A 71 -0.75 -6.98 14.57
CA GLU A 71 -1.25 -7.68 13.38
C GLU A 71 -1.04 -6.82 12.12
N ALA A 72 -0.63 -7.46 11.03
CA ALA A 72 -0.49 -6.79 9.73
C ALA A 72 -1.84 -6.28 9.22
N SER A 73 -1.80 -5.39 8.22
CA SER A 73 -2.99 -4.88 7.54
C SER A 73 -3.97 -6.00 7.15
N THR A 74 -5.27 -5.74 7.27
CA THR A 74 -6.32 -6.63 6.77
C THR A 74 -6.23 -6.86 5.27
N GLU A 75 -5.60 -5.95 4.53
CA GLU A 75 -5.40 -6.03 3.08
C GLU A 75 -4.03 -6.61 2.68
N LEU A 76 -3.36 -7.32 3.58
CA LEU A 76 -2.07 -7.95 3.29
C LEU A 76 -2.12 -8.85 2.05
N ASP A 77 -3.22 -9.57 1.81
CA ASP A 77 -3.36 -10.44 0.64
C ASP A 77 -3.23 -9.68 -0.70
N LEU A 78 -3.76 -8.45 -0.76
CA LEU A 78 -3.60 -7.57 -1.93
C LEU A 78 -2.11 -7.31 -2.21
N HIS A 79 -1.34 -6.93 -1.18
CA HIS A 79 0.09 -6.68 -1.30
C HIS A 79 0.84 -7.94 -1.74
N LEU A 80 0.57 -9.09 -1.10
CA LEU A 80 1.22 -10.36 -1.41
C LEU A 80 1.01 -10.74 -2.89
N ARG A 81 -0.20 -10.57 -3.41
CA ARG A 81 -0.51 -10.84 -4.82
C ARG A 81 0.26 -9.93 -5.77
N VAL A 82 0.40 -8.65 -5.45
CA VAL A 82 1.24 -7.72 -6.24
C VAL A 82 2.68 -8.23 -6.28
N TYR A 83 3.29 -8.55 -5.13
CA TYR A 83 4.67 -9.06 -5.09
C TYR A 83 4.87 -10.41 -5.78
N ARG A 84 3.86 -11.28 -5.77
CA ARG A 84 3.91 -12.58 -6.49
C ARG A 84 3.79 -12.40 -7.99
N ARG A 85 2.92 -11.50 -8.46
CA ARG A 85 2.71 -11.22 -9.89
C ARG A 85 3.79 -10.31 -10.49
N ARG A 86 4.42 -9.47 -9.67
CA ARG A 86 5.46 -8.50 -10.05
C ARG A 86 6.68 -8.68 -9.13
N PRO A 87 7.53 -9.69 -9.38
CA PRO A 87 8.69 -9.98 -8.54
C PRO A 87 9.63 -8.78 -8.35
N GLU A 88 9.73 -7.91 -9.35
CA GLU A 88 10.52 -6.68 -9.35
C GLU A 88 9.93 -5.54 -8.51
N CYS A 89 8.67 -5.66 -8.07
CA CYS A 89 8.03 -4.67 -7.20
C CYS A 89 8.78 -4.60 -5.85
N GLY A 90 9.26 -3.40 -5.50
CA GLY A 90 9.98 -3.15 -4.24
C GLY A 90 9.08 -2.67 -3.11
N ALA A 91 7.98 -1.98 -3.42
CA ALA A 91 7.04 -1.42 -2.45
C ALA A 91 5.63 -1.30 -3.04
N VAL A 92 4.62 -1.35 -2.16
CA VAL A 92 3.20 -1.19 -2.50
C VAL A 92 2.59 -0.17 -1.54
N VAL A 93 1.85 0.79 -2.09
CA VAL A 93 1.10 1.79 -1.34
C VAL A 93 -0.37 1.67 -1.72
N HIS A 94 -1.21 1.38 -0.75
CA HIS A 94 -2.65 1.50 -0.83
C HIS A 94 -3.09 2.75 -0.05
N ALA A 95 -3.82 3.64 -0.72
CA ALA A 95 -4.27 4.91 -0.17
C ALA A 95 -5.63 5.29 -0.76
N HIS A 96 -6.30 6.28 -0.17
CA HIS A 96 -7.63 6.75 -0.61
C HIS A 96 -7.63 8.24 -1.06
N PRO A 97 -6.81 8.66 -2.05
CA PRO A 97 -6.83 10.03 -2.55
C PRO A 97 -8.25 10.46 -3.00
N PRO A 98 -8.79 11.61 -2.56
CA PRO A 98 -10.18 11.99 -2.84
C PRO A 98 -10.57 11.98 -4.31
N ALA A 99 -9.69 12.45 -5.20
CA ALA A 99 -9.95 12.47 -6.63
C ALA A 99 -9.99 11.05 -7.23
N ALA A 100 -9.02 10.19 -6.91
CA ALA A 100 -8.99 8.81 -7.40
C ALA A 100 -10.18 8.00 -6.85
N THR A 101 -10.51 8.18 -5.58
CA THR A 101 -11.69 7.58 -4.94
C THR A 101 -12.99 8.03 -5.61
N ALA A 102 -13.11 9.30 -6.01
CA ALA A 102 -14.29 9.78 -6.73
C ALA A 102 -14.49 9.06 -8.08
N PHE A 103 -13.42 8.85 -8.86
CA PHE A 103 -13.44 8.05 -10.10
C PHE A 103 -13.87 6.61 -9.83
N ALA A 104 -13.32 5.99 -8.78
CA ALA A 104 -13.68 4.63 -8.37
C ALA A 104 -15.17 4.51 -7.99
N VAL A 105 -15.69 5.46 -7.20
CA VAL A 105 -17.10 5.48 -6.75
C VAL A 105 -18.07 5.59 -7.93
N VAL A 106 -17.74 6.37 -8.97
CA VAL A 106 -18.58 6.48 -10.17
C VAL A 106 -18.30 5.41 -11.22
N GLY A 107 -17.42 4.44 -10.92
CA GLY A 107 -17.08 3.34 -11.82
C GLY A 107 -16.38 3.78 -13.10
N LYS A 108 -15.57 4.84 -13.06
CA LYS A 108 -14.84 5.37 -14.22
C LYS A 108 -13.34 5.17 -14.07
N ALA A 109 -12.70 4.73 -15.14
CA ALA A 109 -11.23 4.75 -15.26
C ALA A 109 -10.71 6.19 -15.24
N ILE A 110 -9.47 6.39 -14.77
CA ILE A 110 -8.78 7.67 -14.89
C ILE A 110 -8.18 7.72 -16.30
N PRO A 111 -8.54 8.71 -17.14
CA PRO A 111 -8.05 8.78 -18.51
C PRO A 111 -6.53 8.90 -18.57
N GLY A 112 -5.91 8.31 -19.60
CA GLY A 112 -4.47 8.35 -19.78
C GLY A 112 -3.94 9.66 -20.39
N ASP A 113 -4.82 10.53 -20.87
CA ASP A 113 -4.51 11.70 -21.70
C ASP A 113 -4.81 13.04 -21.01
N VAL A 114 -4.87 13.06 -19.68
CA VAL A 114 -5.10 14.27 -18.88
C VAL A 114 -3.84 15.09 -18.60
N LEU A 115 -2.68 14.44 -18.47
CA LEU A 115 -1.39 15.08 -18.19
C LEU A 115 -0.27 14.34 -18.93
N PRO A 116 0.76 15.05 -19.45
CA PRO A 116 1.87 14.41 -20.17
C PRO A 116 2.54 13.29 -19.38
N GLU A 117 2.69 13.46 -18.06
CA GLU A 117 3.28 12.48 -17.16
C GLU A 117 2.44 11.20 -17.08
N ILE A 118 1.12 11.33 -17.02
CA ILE A 118 0.20 10.18 -17.01
C ILE A 118 0.29 9.46 -18.35
N THR A 119 0.27 10.20 -19.47
CA THR A 119 0.35 9.62 -20.82
C THR A 119 1.65 8.86 -21.05
N LEU A 120 2.78 9.38 -20.56
CA LEU A 120 4.09 8.78 -20.80
C LEU A 120 4.43 7.65 -19.83
N LEU A 121 3.94 7.67 -18.59
CA LEU A 121 4.40 6.77 -17.53
C LEU A 121 3.37 5.73 -17.09
N MET A 122 2.06 6.01 -17.20
CA MET A 122 1.01 5.17 -16.63
C MET A 122 -0.01 4.69 -17.68
N GLY A 123 -0.43 5.57 -18.59
CA GLY A 123 -1.59 5.33 -19.44
C GLY A 123 -2.91 5.46 -18.67
N GLU A 124 -3.98 4.87 -19.21
CA GLU A 124 -5.27 4.80 -18.52
C GLU A 124 -5.16 3.95 -17.25
N VAL A 125 -5.67 4.47 -16.12
CA VAL A 125 -5.71 3.70 -14.85
C VAL A 125 -7.08 3.02 -14.74
N PRO A 126 -7.14 1.69 -14.78
CA PRO A 126 -8.39 0.96 -14.77
C PRO A 126 -9.09 1.05 -13.42
N VAL A 127 -10.40 0.87 -13.44
CA VAL A 127 -11.24 0.66 -12.25
C VAL A 127 -11.59 -0.83 -12.16
N VAL A 128 -11.39 -1.43 -11.00
CA VAL A 128 -11.81 -2.81 -10.73
C VAL A 128 -13.20 -2.83 -10.09
N PRO A 129 -14.00 -3.91 -10.26
CA PRO A 129 -15.27 -4.07 -9.56
C PRO A 129 -15.10 -3.99 -8.04
N TYR A 130 -16.15 -3.54 -7.33
CA TYR A 130 -16.14 -3.53 -5.87
C TYR A 130 -15.98 -4.94 -5.30
N ALA A 131 -15.11 -5.05 -4.31
CA ALA A 131 -14.97 -6.23 -3.46
C ALA A 131 -14.74 -5.77 -2.01
N MET A 132 -15.18 -6.59 -1.05
CA MET A 132 -15.07 -6.27 0.37
C MET A 132 -13.61 -6.26 0.81
N THR A 133 -13.19 -5.22 1.53
CA THR A 133 -11.85 -5.13 2.13
C THR A 133 -11.57 -6.32 3.07
N GLY A 134 -10.32 -6.78 3.08
CA GLY A 134 -9.88 -7.92 3.87
C GLY A 134 -10.40 -9.28 3.39
N THR A 135 -10.98 -9.36 2.18
CA THR A 135 -11.39 -10.62 1.56
C THR A 135 -10.51 -10.98 0.36
N PRO A 136 -10.35 -12.28 0.03
CA PRO A 136 -9.62 -12.68 -1.17
C PRO A 136 -10.17 -12.07 -2.47
N ALA A 137 -11.47 -11.81 -2.51
CA ALA A 137 -12.14 -11.22 -3.66
C ALA A 137 -11.56 -9.84 -4.04
N LEU A 138 -11.08 -9.06 -3.07
CA LEU A 138 -10.41 -7.78 -3.34
C LEU A 138 -9.09 -7.95 -4.07
N GLY A 139 -8.33 -9.01 -3.76
CA GLY A 139 -7.10 -9.31 -4.48
C GLY A 139 -7.31 -10.06 -5.79
N ASP A 140 -8.51 -10.60 -6.05
CA ASP A 140 -8.87 -11.29 -7.29
C ASP A 140 -9.38 -10.33 -8.37
N ALA A 141 -10.03 -9.23 -7.95
CA ALA A 141 -10.54 -8.17 -8.82
C ALA A 141 -9.42 -7.43 -9.56
#